data_AF-A0A2V9YCS2-F1
#
_entry.id   AF-A0A2V9YCS2-F1
#
_cell.length_a   1.000
_cell.length_b   1.000
_cell.length_c   1.000
_cell.angle_alpha   90.00
_cell.angle_beta   90.00
_cell.angle_gamma   90.00
#
_symmetry.space_group_name_H-M   'P 1'
#
loop_
_entity.id
_entity.type
_entity.pdbx_description
1 polymer ?
#
loop_
_entity_poly.entity_id
_entity_poly.type
_entity_poly.pdbx_seq_one_letter_code
_entity_poly.pdbx_strand_id
1 'polypeptide(L)'
;MSIRFRNYSMFTEKKYDRNWYEWCVFVDSDREVVDRINAVEYKLHPTFPDPVRLITQKENRFALFSSGWGGFLLRTRVIFEDGSEEAGGYYLALDKDSWPKEPAPSRFGSTVEQSVYAVLAEGKYRWRKLSTVASRTGLSTNSVQQVLGKLEVANLVRKLPYPSIDGQELWAATAAVGVMPRL
;
A
#
# COMPACT_ATOMS: atom_id res chain seq x y z
N MET A 1 0.23 -3.02 27.96
CA MET A 1 0.86 -3.34 26.66
C MET A 1 0.72 -2.13 25.78
N SER A 2 1.71 -1.74 24.99
CA SER A 2 1.61 -0.53 24.16
C SER A 2 1.57 -0.91 22.69
N ILE A 3 0.50 -0.50 21.99
CA ILE A 3 0.42 -0.65 20.53
C ILE A 3 1.29 0.43 19.90
N ARG A 4 2.27 -0.01 19.10
CA ARG A 4 3.12 0.89 18.31
C ARG A 4 2.59 1.00 16.90
N PHE A 5 2.71 2.19 16.34
CA PHE A 5 2.42 2.49 14.95
C PHE A 5 3.70 2.96 14.25
N ARG A 6 3.77 2.71 12.95
CA ARG A 6 4.79 3.26 12.05
C ARG A 6 4.11 3.70 10.77
N ASN A 7 4.77 4.56 10.02
CA ASN A 7 4.39 4.83 8.64
C ASN A 7 5.57 4.71 7.67
N TYR A 8 5.21 4.41 6.42
CA TYR A 8 6.05 4.60 5.25
C TYR A 8 5.53 5.79 4.46
N SER A 9 6.44 6.47 3.76
CA SER A 9 6.08 7.52 2.82
C SER A 9 7.08 7.59 1.67
N MET A 10 6.60 8.06 0.53
CA MET A 10 7.45 8.41 -0.59
C MET A 10 6.94 9.66 -1.28
N PHE A 11 7.87 10.52 -1.68
CA PHE A 11 7.57 11.64 -2.55
C PHE A 11 7.10 11.14 -3.91
N THR A 12 6.05 11.77 -4.44
CA THR A 12 5.47 11.41 -5.73
C THR A 12 5.69 12.50 -6.76
N GLU A 13 5.23 13.71 -6.47
CA GLU A 13 5.32 14.85 -7.37
C GLU A 13 5.13 16.16 -6.60
N LYS A 14 5.39 17.29 -7.28
CA LYS A 14 5.09 18.63 -6.75
C LYS A 14 3.77 19.12 -7.33
N LYS A 15 2.79 19.48 -6.48
CA LYS A 15 1.49 20.07 -6.86
C LYS A 15 1.28 21.37 -6.13
N TYR A 16 0.90 22.44 -6.85
CA TYR A 16 0.57 23.74 -6.25
C TYR A 16 1.61 24.21 -5.20
N ASP A 17 2.89 24.12 -5.57
CA ASP A 17 4.05 24.39 -4.72
C ASP A 17 4.27 23.52 -3.48
N ARG A 18 3.55 22.40 -3.37
CA ARG A 18 3.70 21.43 -2.28
C ARG A 18 4.25 20.11 -2.78
N ASN A 19 5.13 19.51 -1.99
CA ASN A 19 5.54 18.14 -2.20
C ASN A 19 4.38 17.22 -1.81
N TRP A 20 3.98 16.36 -2.75
CA TRP A 20 2.96 15.36 -2.53
C TRP A 20 3.61 14.02 -2.22
N TYR A 21 2.99 13.28 -1.32
CA TYR A 21 3.49 12.00 -0.84
C TYR A 21 2.38 10.96 -0.93
N GLU A 22 2.76 9.74 -1.27
CA GLU A 22 2.00 8.55 -0.91
C GLU A 22 2.52 8.07 0.43
N TRP A 23 1.61 7.62 1.31
CA TRP A 23 1.97 7.13 2.62
C TRP A 23 1.11 5.94 3.03
N CYS A 24 1.64 5.14 3.95
CA CYS A 24 0.98 4.01 4.57
C CYS A 24 1.27 4.02 6.07
N VAL A 25 0.24 4.05 6.91
CA VAL A 25 0.35 3.86 8.37
C VAL A 25 -0.13 2.47 8.73
N PHE A 26 0.53 1.80 9.68
CA PHE A 26 0.24 0.42 10.06
C PHE A 26 0.69 0.15 11.50
N VAL A 27 0.25 -0.99 12.05
CA VAL A 27 0.64 -1.46 13.38
C VAL A 27 2.03 -2.07 13.35
N ASP A 28 2.95 -1.48 14.10
CA ASP A 28 4.36 -1.87 14.25
C ASP A 28 4.61 -2.55 15.60
N SER A 29 3.83 -3.60 15.87
CA SER A 29 3.93 -4.40 17.07
C SER A 29 4.26 -5.85 16.73
N ASP A 30 4.65 -6.63 17.74
CA ASP A 30 4.97 -8.05 17.59
C ASP A 30 3.74 -8.84 17.16
N ARG A 31 3.94 -10.01 16.54
CA ARG A 31 2.85 -10.79 15.95
C ARG A 31 1.79 -11.17 16.98
N GLU A 32 2.20 -11.53 18.19
CA GLU A 32 1.31 -11.90 19.31
C GLU A 32 0.44 -10.73 19.79
N VAL A 33 0.87 -9.49 19.51
CA VAL A 33 0.07 -8.28 19.74
C VAL A 33 -0.94 -8.10 18.62
N VAL A 34 -0.46 -8.14 17.38
CA VAL A 34 -1.29 -7.95 16.18
C VAL A 34 -2.40 -9.01 16.10
N ASP A 35 -2.12 -10.24 16.50
CA ASP A 35 -3.08 -11.35 16.48
C ASP A 35 -4.28 -11.14 17.41
N ARG A 36 -4.14 -10.31 18.44
CA ARG A 36 -5.22 -9.94 19.37
C ARG A 36 -6.04 -8.74 18.93
N ILE A 37 -5.68 -8.08 17.83
CA ILE A 37 -6.41 -6.95 17.28
C ILE A 37 -7.46 -7.49 16.31
N ASN A 38 -8.70 -7.07 16.46
CA ASN A 38 -9.78 -7.33 15.54
C ASN A 38 -9.81 -6.27 14.43
N ALA A 39 -9.71 -4.98 14.80
CA ALA A 39 -9.71 -3.88 13.84
C ALA A 39 -8.95 -2.66 14.35
N VAL A 40 -8.54 -1.79 13.43
CA VAL A 40 -7.99 -0.47 13.75
C VAL A 40 -8.79 0.59 13.01
N GLU A 41 -9.36 1.53 13.76
CA GLU A 41 -9.95 2.73 13.23
C GLU A 41 -8.92 3.88 13.22
N TYR A 42 -8.79 4.51 12.06
CA TYR A 42 -7.98 5.71 11.87
C TYR A 42 -8.89 6.91 11.62
N LYS A 43 -8.72 7.95 12.43
CA LYS A 43 -9.35 9.25 12.18
C LYS A 43 -8.31 10.21 11.60
N LEU A 44 -8.49 10.49 10.32
CA LEU A 44 -7.70 11.39 9.50
C LEU A 44 -8.10 12.86 9.71
N HIS A 45 -7.34 13.75 9.08
CA HIS A 45 -7.69 15.15 9.02
C HIS A 45 -9.04 15.35 8.28
N PRO A 46 -9.92 16.29 8.69
CA PRO A 46 -11.25 16.48 8.11
C PRO A 46 -11.28 16.81 6.61
N THR A 47 -10.15 17.20 6.01
CA THR A 47 -10.04 17.46 4.57
C THR A 47 -9.95 16.19 3.73
N PHE A 48 -9.73 15.02 4.35
CA PHE A 48 -9.76 13.76 3.65
C PHE A 48 -11.21 13.34 3.39
N PRO A 49 -11.53 12.82 2.20
CA PRO A 49 -12.79 12.13 2.00
C PRO A 49 -12.83 10.89 2.90
N ASP A 50 -13.98 10.68 3.53
CA ASP A 50 -14.19 9.62 4.51
C ASP A 50 -13.05 9.56 5.56
N PRO A 51 -13.00 10.56 6.47
CA PRO A 51 -11.87 10.73 7.36
C PRO A 51 -11.83 9.72 8.50
N VAL A 52 -12.87 8.89 8.69
CA VAL A 52 -12.89 7.83 9.72
C VAL A 52 -12.89 6.49 9.00
N ARG A 53 -11.78 5.74 9.10
CA ARG A 53 -11.58 4.51 8.33
C ARG A 53 -11.30 3.35 9.25
N LEU A 54 -12.13 2.31 9.16
CA LEU A 54 -11.95 1.06 9.89
C LEU A 54 -11.25 0.02 9.02
N ILE A 55 -10.12 -0.50 9.48
CA ILE A 55 -9.32 -1.50 8.78
C ILE A 55 -9.35 -2.81 9.56
N THR A 56 -9.68 -3.91 8.89
CA THR A 56 -9.77 -5.26 9.48
C THR A 56 -8.74 -6.24 8.91
N GLN A 57 -7.99 -5.84 7.88
CA GLN A 57 -6.99 -6.69 7.21
C GLN A 57 -5.75 -6.85 8.08
N LYS A 58 -5.74 -7.91 8.89
CA LYS A 58 -4.66 -8.28 9.82
C LYS A 58 -3.39 -8.65 9.09
N GLU A 59 -3.47 -9.33 7.94
CA GLU A 59 -2.34 -9.82 7.13
C GLU A 59 -1.39 -8.69 6.73
N ASN A 60 -1.94 -7.48 6.58
CA ASN A 60 -1.22 -6.27 6.22
C ASN A 60 -0.98 -5.35 7.41
N ARG A 61 -1.02 -5.87 8.64
CA ARG A 61 -0.84 -5.12 9.89
C ARG A 61 -1.80 -3.93 10.01
N PHE A 62 -3.03 -4.09 9.54
CA PHE A 62 -4.06 -3.04 9.53
C PHE A 62 -3.62 -1.77 8.80
N ALA A 63 -2.87 -1.93 7.71
CA ALA A 63 -2.34 -0.83 6.93
C ALA A 63 -3.42 0.05 6.30
N LEU A 64 -3.34 1.35 6.54
CA LEU A 64 -4.10 2.38 5.85
C LEU A 64 -3.20 3.14 4.87
N PHE A 65 -3.64 3.23 3.62
CA PHE A 65 -2.94 3.92 2.54
C PHE A 65 -3.66 5.21 2.16
N SER A 66 -2.89 6.27 1.89
CA SER A 66 -3.42 7.46 1.26
C SER A 66 -2.33 8.33 0.64
N SER A 67 -2.71 9.51 0.17
CA SER A 67 -1.77 10.52 -0.31
C SER A 67 -2.08 11.88 0.29
N GLY A 68 -1.05 12.72 0.44
CA GLY A 68 -1.18 14.05 1.01
C GLY A 68 0.13 14.80 1.01
N TRP A 69 0.09 16.06 1.44
CA TRP A 69 1.23 16.98 1.37
C TRP A 69 1.83 17.34 2.74
N GLY A 70 1.11 17.08 3.83
CA GLY A 70 1.51 17.50 5.18
C GLY A 70 1.35 16.37 6.18
N GLY A 71 2.29 16.30 7.13
CA GLY A 71 2.17 15.45 8.30
C GLY A 71 1.10 15.95 9.27
N PHE A 72 0.49 15.05 10.02
CA PHE A 72 -0.57 15.38 10.98
C PHE A 72 -0.71 14.30 12.04
N LEU A 73 -1.38 14.65 13.15
CA LEU A 73 -1.73 13.68 14.19
C LEU A 73 -2.94 12.84 13.73
N LEU A 74 -2.73 11.55 13.51
CA LEU A 74 -3.80 10.57 13.36
C LEU A 74 -4.28 10.18 14.75
N ARG A 75 -5.59 10.17 14.96
CA ARG A 75 -6.17 9.49 16.13
C ARG A 75 -6.45 8.05 15.75
N THR A 76 -6.07 7.13 16.62
CA THR A 76 -6.22 5.70 16.41
C THR A 76 -7.15 5.14 17.47
N ARG A 77 -7.96 4.17 17.10
CA ARG A 77 -8.72 3.33 18.02
C ARG A 77 -8.50 1.88 17.64
N VAL A 78 -7.84 1.14 18.51
CA VAL A 78 -7.56 -0.29 18.35
C VAL A 78 -8.68 -1.05 19.05
N ILE A 79 -9.34 -1.94 18.33
CA ILE A 79 -10.41 -2.80 18.82
C ILE A 79 -9.84 -4.21 18.90
N PHE A 80 -9.81 -4.77 20.11
CA PHE A 80 -9.28 -6.10 20.36
C PHE A 80 -10.34 -7.19 20.13
N GLU A 81 -9.89 -8.44 19.95
CA GLU A 81 -10.76 -9.61 19.75
C GLU A 81 -11.67 -9.88 20.96
N ASP A 82 -11.26 -9.47 22.17
CA ASP A 82 -12.06 -9.58 23.40
C ASP A 82 -13.10 -8.44 23.55
N GLY A 83 -13.17 -7.52 22.58
CA GLY A 83 -14.06 -6.37 22.57
C GLY A 83 -13.55 -5.15 23.35
N SER A 84 -12.40 -5.24 24.01
CA SER A 84 -11.78 -4.06 24.62
C SER A 84 -11.24 -3.09 23.54
N GLU A 85 -11.09 -1.81 23.92
CA GLU A 85 -10.62 -0.78 23.01
C GLU A 85 -9.48 0.04 23.62
N GLU A 86 -8.49 0.41 22.80
CA GLU A 86 -7.41 1.34 23.17
C GLU A 86 -7.40 2.53 22.19
N ALA A 87 -7.58 3.74 22.73
CA ALA A 87 -7.47 4.98 21.97
C ALA A 87 -6.05 5.55 22.07
N GLY A 88 -5.55 6.09 20.96
CA GLY A 88 -4.21 6.63 20.88
C GLY A 88 -4.07 7.71 19.80
N GLY A 89 -2.83 8.15 19.63
CA GLY A 89 -2.46 9.09 18.58
C GLY A 89 -1.10 8.74 18.00
N TYR A 90 -0.96 8.91 16.69
CA TYR A 90 0.29 8.71 15.97
C TYR A 90 0.53 9.89 15.03
N TYR A 91 1.71 10.51 15.12
CA TYR A 91 2.07 11.59 14.21
C TYR A 91 2.61 11.01 12.90
N LEU A 92 1.88 11.23 11.79
CA LEU A 92 2.34 10.86 10.46
C LEU A 92 3.41 11.84 9.98
N ALA A 93 4.65 11.39 9.94
CA ALA A 93 5.74 12.10 9.30
C ALA A 93 5.81 11.74 7.80
N LEU A 94 6.10 12.71 6.95
CA LEU A 94 6.24 12.51 5.50
C LEU A 94 7.69 12.70 5.08
N ASP A 95 8.41 11.58 5.04
CA ASP A 95 9.77 11.50 4.51
C ASP A 95 9.76 11.30 2.99
N LYS A 96 10.81 11.79 2.34
CA LYS A 96 10.98 11.69 0.88
C LYS A 96 10.99 10.26 0.38
N ASP A 97 11.59 9.33 1.12
CA ASP A 97 11.67 7.92 0.73
C ASP A 97 11.96 7.03 1.95
N SER A 98 10.93 6.73 2.74
CA SER A 98 11.00 5.77 3.84
C SER A 98 10.30 4.44 3.53
N TRP A 99 9.71 4.33 2.34
CA TRP A 99 8.98 3.14 1.93
C TRP A 99 9.93 2.06 1.40
N PRO A 100 10.04 0.88 2.07
CA PRO A 100 10.92 -0.18 1.60
C PRO A 100 10.51 -0.65 0.20
N LYS A 101 11.49 -0.89 -0.67
CA LYS A 101 11.30 -1.32 -2.07
C LYS A 101 11.99 -2.64 -2.29
N GLU A 102 11.34 -3.53 -3.04
CA GLU A 102 11.98 -4.76 -3.51
C GLU A 102 12.49 -4.52 -4.93
N PRO A 103 13.81 -4.64 -5.16
CA PRO A 103 14.36 -4.48 -6.50
C PRO A 103 13.86 -5.58 -7.43
N ALA A 104 13.95 -5.32 -8.73
CA ALA A 104 13.67 -6.35 -9.73
C ALA A 104 14.63 -7.55 -9.51
N PRO A 105 14.13 -8.79 -9.57
CA PRO A 105 14.99 -9.97 -9.44
C PRO A 105 15.90 -10.07 -10.66
N SER A 106 17.08 -10.67 -10.48
CA SER A 106 18.02 -10.92 -11.58
C SER A 106 17.49 -11.94 -12.61
N ARG A 107 16.52 -12.77 -12.22
CA ARG A 107 15.86 -13.77 -13.07
C ARG A 107 14.39 -13.91 -12.68
N PHE A 108 13.53 -14.07 -13.68
CA PHE A 108 12.12 -14.40 -13.50
C PHE A 108 11.88 -15.89 -13.78
N GLY A 109 10.77 -16.45 -13.28
CA GLY A 109 10.39 -17.84 -13.54
C GLY A 109 10.03 -18.09 -15.01
N SER A 110 9.67 -17.04 -15.75
CA SER A 110 9.41 -17.09 -17.19
C SER A 110 9.64 -15.75 -17.88
N THR A 111 9.75 -15.77 -19.22
CA THR A 111 9.77 -14.55 -20.04
C THR A 111 8.45 -13.78 -19.97
N VAL A 112 7.33 -14.46 -19.75
CA VAL A 112 6.02 -13.86 -19.55
C VAL A 112 5.98 -13.04 -18.26
N GLU A 113 6.47 -13.60 -17.15
CA GLU A 113 6.61 -12.88 -15.87
C GLU A 113 7.50 -11.65 -16.01
N GLN A 114 8.65 -11.80 -16.69
CA GLN A 114 9.56 -10.70 -16.95
C GLN A 114 8.88 -9.57 -17.76
N SER A 115 8.13 -9.92 -18.81
CA SER A 115 7.43 -8.94 -19.65
C SER A 115 6.36 -8.18 -18.86
N VAL A 116 5.53 -8.88 -18.09
CA VAL A 116 4.51 -8.27 -17.22
C VAL A 116 5.14 -7.35 -16.19
N TYR A 117 6.20 -7.80 -15.50
CA TYR A 117 6.90 -6.97 -14.52
C TYR A 117 7.53 -5.74 -15.16
N ALA A 118 8.20 -5.90 -16.31
CA ALA A 118 8.82 -4.79 -17.02
C ALA A 118 7.81 -3.69 -17.38
N VAL A 119 6.59 -4.08 -17.77
CA VAL A 119 5.52 -3.11 -18.04
C VAL A 119 5.12 -2.31 -16.79
N LEU A 120 5.12 -2.94 -15.62
CA LEU A 120 4.81 -2.27 -14.36
C LEU A 120 5.95 -1.40 -13.83
N ALA A 121 7.20 -1.76 -14.14
CA ALA A 121 8.39 -1.06 -13.66
C ALA A 121 8.80 0.13 -14.54
N GLU A 122 8.33 0.20 -15.78
CA GLU A 122 8.76 1.22 -16.73
C GLU A 122 7.93 2.52 -16.71
N GLY A 123 8.58 3.62 -17.10
CA GLY A 123 7.94 4.87 -17.48
C GLY A 123 7.55 5.79 -16.32
N LYS A 124 6.73 6.79 -16.65
CA LYS A 124 6.33 7.86 -15.71
C LYS A 124 5.23 7.42 -14.73
N TYR A 125 4.38 6.48 -15.12
CA TYR A 125 3.23 6.05 -14.33
C TYR A 125 3.57 4.83 -13.48
N ARG A 126 3.53 5.01 -12.16
CA ARG A 126 3.79 3.96 -11.18
C ARG A 126 2.69 2.91 -11.11
N TRP A 127 1.44 3.33 -11.33
CA TRP A 127 0.23 2.50 -11.25
C TRP A 127 -0.35 2.26 -12.64
N ARG A 128 -0.71 1.01 -12.94
CA ARG A 128 -1.24 0.62 -14.25
C ARG A 128 -2.45 -0.29 -14.13
N LYS A 129 -3.40 -0.11 -15.04
CA LYS A 129 -4.58 -0.97 -15.16
C LYS A 129 -4.18 -2.33 -15.71
N LEU A 130 -4.89 -3.37 -15.30
CA LEU A 130 -4.75 -4.72 -15.85
C LEU A 130 -4.83 -4.72 -17.39
N SER A 131 -5.80 -4.00 -17.93
CA SER A 131 -6.02 -3.83 -19.38
C SER A 131 -4.83 -3.18 -20.10
N THR A 132 -4.18 -2.19 -19.47
CA THR A 132 -2.96 -1.57 -20.01
C THR A 132 -1.82 -2.57 -20.06
N VAL A 133 -1.64 -3.39 -19.02
CA VAL A 133 -0.58 -4.40 -18.99
C VAL A 133 -0.82 -5.47 -20.06
N ALA A 134 -2.06 -5.95 -20.19
CA ALA A 134 -2.47 -6.88 -21.24
C ALA A 134 -2.17 -6.34 -22.64
N SER A 135 -2.59 -5.11 -22.93
CA SER A 135 -2.35 -4.46 -24.22
C SER A 135 -0.86 -4.33 -24.54
N ARG A 136 -0.02 -3.95 -23.57
CA ARG A 136 1.42 -3.75 -23.81
C ARG A 136 2.23 -5.05 -23.91
N THR A 137 1.74 -6.12 -23.30
CA THR A 137 2.40 -7.44 -23.36
C THR A 137 1.88 -8.32 -24.50
N GLY A 138 0.74 -7.97 -25.12
CA GLY A 138 0.06 -8.81 -26.10
C GLY A 138 -0.64 -10.02 -25.48
N LEU A 139 -0.78 -10.06 -24.16
CA LEU A 139 -1.40 -11.16 -23.41
C LEU A 139 -2.89 -10.91 -23.18
N SER A 140 -3.64 -11.98 -22.92
CA SER A 140 -5.01 -11.85 -22.42
C SER A 140 -5.02 -11.27 -20.98
N THR A 141 -6.09 -10.57 -20.60
CA THR A 141 -6.27 -10.06 -19.24
C THR A 141 -6.22 -11.17 -18.20
N ASN A 142 -6.78 -12.35 -18.49
CA ASN A 142 -6.74 -13.52 -17.61
C ASN A 142 -5.32 -14.03 -17.39
N SER A 143 -4.52 -14.10 -18.46
CA SER A 143 -3.11 -14.50 -18.37
C SER A 143 -2.31 -13.50 -17.53
N VAL A 144 -2.53 -12.20 -17.74
CA VAL A 144 -1.88 -11.16 -16.92
C VAL A 144 -2.30 -11.28 -15.46
N GLN A 145 -3.59 -11.47 -15.17
CA GLN A 145 -4.09 -11.61 -13.80
C GLN A 145 -3.42 -12.78 -13.06
N GLN A 146 -3.27 -13.92 -13.72
CA GLN A 146 -2.57 -15.09 -13.15
C GLN A 146 -1.10 -14.78 -12.85
N VAL A 147 -0.41 -14.10 -13.75
CA VAL A 147 0.99 -13.69 -13.57
C VAL A 147 1.13 -12.69 -12.42
N LEU A 148 0.24 -11.69 -12.36
CA LEU A 148 0.24 -10.71 -11.27
C LEU A 148 0.02 -11.36 -9.92
N GLY A 149 -0.88 -12.35 -9.82
CA GLY A 149 -1.06 -13.13 -8.58
C GLY A 149 0.22 -13.84 -8.13
N LYS A 150 0.96 -14.45 -9.06
CA LYS A 150 2.26 -15.07 -8.73
C LYS A 150 3.29 -14.04 -8.26
N LEU A 151 3.39 -12.92 -8.97
CA LEU A 151 4.33 -11.84 -8.63
C LEU A 151 3.97 -11.17 -7.29
N GLU A 152 2.69 -11.09 -6.94
CA GLU A 152 2.21 -10.54 -5.66
C GLU A 152 2.58 -11.43 -4.48
N VAL A 153 2.43 -12.75 -4.63
CA VAL A 153 2.91 -13.75 -3.66
C VAL A 153 4.42 -13.60 -3.46
N ALA A 154 5.17 -13.35 -4.54
CA ALA A 154 6.61 -13.13 -4.51
C ALA A 154 7.04 -11.71 -4.06
N ASN A 155 6.13 -10.83 -3.63
CA ASN A 155 6.43 -9.44 -3.23
C ASN A 155 7.01 -8.54 -4.34
N LEU A 156 6.86 -8.92 -5.61
CA LEU A 156 7.39 -8.16 -6.74
C LEU A 156 6.42 -7.11 -7.27
N VAL A 157 5.12 -7.30 -7.04
CA VAL A 157 4.07 -6.35 -7.42
C VAL A 157 3.08 -6.21 -6.27
N ARG A 158 2.30 -5.13 -6.28
CA ARG A 158 1.15 -4.98 -5.39
C ARG A 158 -0.01 -4.29 -6.09
N LYS A 159 -1.21 -4.53 -5.59
CA LYS A 159 -2.40 -3.76 -5.94
C LYS A 159 -2.44 -2.43 -5.19
N LEU A 160 -3.05 -1.44 -5.81
CA LEU A 160 -3.49 -0.24 -5.11
C LEU A 160 -4.73 -0.61 -4.26
N PRO A 161 -4.81 -0.18 -3.00
CA PRO A 161 -5.91 -0.55 -2.11
C PRO A 161 -7.24 0.12 -2.47
N TYR A 162 -7.23 1.09 -3.39
CA TYR A 162 -8.41 1.70 -3.97
C TYR A 162 -8.37 1.57 -5.50
N PRO A 163 -9.53 1.42 -6.14
CA PRO A 163 -9.60 1.31 -7.59
C PRO A 163 -9.27 2.66 -8.26
N SER A 164 -9.08 2.63 -9.57
CA SER A 164 -9.06 3.84 -10.38
C SER A 164 -10.40 4.57 -10.36
N ILE A 165 -10.44 5.80 -10.89
CA ILE A 165 -11.66 6.61 -11.01
C ILE A 165 -12.78 5.86 -11.74
N ASP A 166 -12.43 5.02 -12.71
CA ASP A 166 -13.34 4.17 -13.48
C ASP A 166 -13.51 2.76 -12.88
N GLY A 167 -13.15 2.55 -11.61
CA GLY A 167 -13.39 1.29 -10.90
C GLY A 167 -12.45 0.14 -11.23
N GLN A 168 -11.39 0.36 -12.01
CA GLN A 168 -10.45 -0.70 -12.39
C GLN A 168 -9.36 -0.93 -11.34
N GLU A 169 -8.93 -2.17 -11.20
CA GLU A 169 -7.74 -2.49 -10.40
C GLU A 169 -6.49 -1.83 -10.98
N LEU A 170 -5.64 -1.34 -10.07
CA LEU A 170 -4.35 -0.75 -10.40
C LEU A 170 -3.23 -1.57 -9.76
N TRP A 171 -2.21 -1.84 -10.56
CA TRP A 171 -1.06 -2.66 -10.21
C TRP A 171 0.23 -1.87 -10.40
N ALA A 172 1.25 -2.20 -9.61
CA ALA A 172 2.55 -1.57 -9.70
C ALA A 172 3.65 -2.53 -9.24
N ALA A 173 4.86 -2.34 -9.79
CA ALA A 173 6.05 -3.02 -9.29
C ALA A 173 6.43 -2.44 -7.91
N THR A 174 6.74 -3.30 -6.95
CA THR A 174 7.16 -2.87 -5.60
C THR A 174 8.48 -2.08 -5.62
N ALA A 175 9.32 -2.26 -6.65
CA ALA A 175 10.47 -1.39 -6.92
C ALA A 175 10.07 0.10 -7.11
N ALA A 176 8.87 0.37 -7.61
CA ALA A 176 8.38 1.72 -7.91
C ALA A 176 7.49 2.30 -6.78
N VAL A 177 6.72 1.45 -6.09
CA VAL A 177 5.71 1.89 -5.11
C VAL A 177 5.93 1.36 -3.70
N GLY A 178 7.03 0.65 -3.47
CA GLY A 178 7.33 0.02 -2.20
C GLY A 178 6.49 -1.22 -1.90
N VAL A 179 6.92 -2.00 -0.91
CA VAL A 179 6.21 -3.19 -0.44
C VAL A 179 5.12 -2.88 0.57
N MET A 180 4.16 -3.79 0.68
CA MET A 180 3.14 -3.74 1.72
C MET A 180 3.76 -4.18 3.05
N PRO A 181 3.46 -3.51 4.19
CA PRO A 181 3.74 -4.09 5.49
C PRO A 181 2.98 -5.42 5.59
N ARG A 182 3.67 -6.49 5.96
CA ARG A 182 3.09 -7.84 6.13
C ARG A 182 3.38 -8.35 7.54
N LEU A 183 2.49 -9.20 8.03
CA LEU A 183 2.62 -9.87 9.33
C LEU A 183 3.79 -10.85 9.36
#